data_AF-A0A963EQB6-F1
#
_entry.id   AF-A0A963EQB6-F1
#
_cell.length_a   1.000
_cell.length_b   1.000
_cell.length_c   1.000
_cell.angle_alpha   90.00
_cell.angle_beta   90.00
_cell.angle_gamma   90.00
#
_symmetry.space_group_name_H-M   'P 1'
#
loop_
_entity.id
_entity.type
_entity.pdbx_description
1 polymer ?
#
loop_
_entity_poly.entity_id
_entity_poly.type
_entity_poly.pdbx_seq_one_letter_code
_entity_poly.pdbx_strand_id
1 'polypeptide(L)' 'LLPGLWMFAYYVNPLVAAGLGLVYVIGRFMYQSAYMADPGKRSLGFSIGALPMITLVIGGMVGAVLRML' A
#
# COMPACT_ATOMS: atom_id res chain seq x y z
N LEU A 1 -0.08 6.33 0.13
CA LEU A 1 0.39 5.46 -0.97
C LEU A 1 1.55 6.14 -1.66
N LEU A 2 1.34 7.24 -2.39
CA LEU A 2 2.37 7.83 -3.26
C LEU A 2 3.72 8.09 -2.58
N PRO A 3 3.82 8.76 -1.40
CA PRO A 3 5.13 8.98 -0.79
C PRO A 3 5.83 7.67 -0.39
N GLY A 4 5.10 6.74 0.24
CA GLY A 4 5.64 5.43 0.61
C GLY A 4 6.02 4.57 -0.59
N LEU A 5 5.26 4.65 -1.68
CA LEU A 5 5.53 3.93 -2.93
C LEU A 5 6.85 4.40 -3.56
N TRP A 6 7.03 5.71 -3.71
CA TRP A 6 8.27 6.29 -4.23
C TRP A 6 9.47 6.00 -3.33
N MET A 7 9.29 6.14 -2.01
CA MET A 7 10.35 5.83 -1.04
C MET A 7 10.77 4.37 -1.11
N PHE A 8 9.83 3.42 -1.08
CA PHE A 8 10.13 1.99 -1.20
C PHE A 8 10.77 1.65 -2.55
N ALA A 9 10.26 2.23 -3.65
CA ALA A 9 10.82 2.00 -4.97
C ALA A 9 12.28 2.45 -5.07
N TYR A 10 12.60 3.59 -4.47
CA TYR A 10 13.94 4.17 -4.50
C TYR A 10 14.93 3.43 -3.58
N TYR A 11 14.54 3.16 -2.35
CA TYR A 11 15.45 2.59 -1.35
C TYR A 11 15.48 1.05 -1.31
N VAL A 12 14.42 0.37 -1.77
CA VAL A 12 14.28 -1.09 -1.67
C VAL A 12 14.16 -1.76 -3.03
N ASN A 13 13.01 -1.65 -3.70
CA ASN A 13 12.79 -2.29 -5.00
C ASN A 13 11.57 -1.70 -5.75
N PRO A 14 11.72 -1.22 -7.00
CA PRO A 14 10.63 -0.61 -7.76
C PRO A 14 9.55 -1.60 -8.22
N LEU A 15 9.90 -2.85 -8.56
CA LEU A 15 8.92 -3.86 -9.00
C LEU A 15 8.00 -4.29 -7.86
N VAL A 16 8.57 -4.49 -6.67
CA VAL A 16 7.79 -4.81 -5.46
C VAL A 16 6.89 -3.62 -5.08
N ALA A 17 7.41 -2.39 -5.17
CA ALA A 17 6.61 -1.19 -4.93
C ALA A 17 5.40 -1.08 -5.87
N ALA A 18 5.62 -1.35 -7.17
CA ALA A 18 4.55 -1.37 -8.17
C ALA A 18 3.51 -2.46 -7.87
N GLY A 19 3.95 -3.66 -7.51
CA GLY A 19 3.06 -4.76 -7.10
C GLY A 19 2.18 -4.40 -5.90
N LEU A 20 2.77 -3.84 -4.85
CA LEU A 20 2.01 -3.36 -3.67
C LEU A 20 1.07 -2.20 -4.02
N GLY A 21 1.47 -1.33 -4.95
CA GLY A 21 0.62 -0.29 -5.51
C GLY A 21 -0.61 -0.86 -6.22
N LEU A 22 -0.46 -1.92 -7.01
CA LEU A 22 -1.58 -2.62 -7.65
C LEU A 22 -2.53 -3.26 -6.63
N VAL A 23 -1.99 -3.92 -5.60
CA VAL A 23 -2.82 -4.49 -4.51
C VAL A 23 -3.63 -3.40 -3.81
N TYR A 24 -3.02 -2.23 -3.55
CA TYR A 24 -3.76 -1.08 -3.00
C TYR A 24 -4.94 -0.68 -3.88
N VAL A 25 -4.71 -0.54 -5.20
CA VAL A 25 -5.76 -0.14 -6.16
C VAL A 25 -6.91 -1.15 -6.16
N ILE A 26 -6.61 -2.45 -6.16
CA ILE A 26 -7.61 -3.51 -6.05
C ILE A 26 -8.42 -3.36 -4.75
N GLY A 27 -7.74 -3.13 -3.62
CA GLY A 27 -8.39 -2.86 -2.34
C GLY A 27 -9.35 -1.66 -2.39
N ARG A 28 -9.03 -0.61 -3.15
CA ARG A 28 -9.92 0.56 -3.33
C ARG A 28 -11.16 0.23 -4.17
N PHE A 29 -11.03 -0.62 -5.19
CA PHE A 29 -12.19 -1.13 -5.94
C PHE A 29 -13.10 -2.00 -5.06
N MET A 30 -12.51 -2.86 -4.23
CA MET A 30 -13.29 -3.67 -3.28
C MET A 30 -13.96 -2.81 -2.21
N TYR A 31 -13.25 -1.81 -1.67
CA TYR A 31 -13.79 -0.89 -0.67
C TYR A 31 -14.99 -0.11 -1.22
N GLN A 32 -14.87 0.49 -2.41
CA GLN A 32 -15.98 1.26 -2.99
C GLN A 32 -17.21 0.38 -3.26
N SER A 33 -17.00 -0.83 -3.81
CA SER A 33 -18.10 -1.72 -4.14
C SER A 33 -18.81 -2.20 -2.87
N ALA A 34 -18.05 -2.60 -1.84
CA ALA A 34 -18.61 -3.00 -0.56
C ALA A 34 -19.33 -1.85 0.14
N TYR A 35 -18.76 -0.64 0.10
CA TYR A 35 -19.34 0.55 0.74
C TYR A 35 -20.69 0.95 0.10
N MET A 36 -20.77 0.89 -1.24
CA MET A 36 -22.01 1.19 -1.97
C MET A 36 -23.11 0.16 -1.70
N ALA A 37 -22.74 -1.12 -1.52
CA ALA A 37 -23.69 -2.17 -1.21
C ALA A 37 -24.19 -2.11 0.25
N ASP A 38 -23.27 -1.93 1.19
CA ASP A 38 -23.54 -1.80 2.63
C ASP A 38 -22.34 -1.13 3.32
N PRO A 39 -22.51 0.09 3.88
CA PRO A 39 -21.43 0.80 4.56
C PRO A 39 -20.73 0.00 5.66
N GLY A 40 -21.41 -0.98 6.27
CA GLY A 40 -20.84 -1.86 7.29
C GLY A 40 -19.80 -2.86 6.75
N LYS A 41 -19.84 -3.20 5.45
CA LYS A 41 -19.01 -4.25 4.84
C LYS A 41 -17.68 -3.75 4.27
N ARG A 42 -17.39 -2.46 4.42
CA ARG A 42 -16.20 -1.80 3.86
C ARG A 42 -14.86 -2.23 4.46
N SER A 43 -14.88 -2.90 5.62
CA SER A 43 -13.68 -3.24 6.40
C SER A 43 -12.69 -4.12 5.64
N LEU A 44 -13.18 -5.09 4.86
CA LEU A 44 -12.31 -5.99 4.09
C LEU A 44 -11.51 -5.24 3.02
N GLY A 45 -12.18 -4.44 2.19
CA GLY A 45 -11.53 -3.61 1.18
C GLY A 45 -10.58 -2.58 1.79
N PHE A 46 -10.91 -2.07 2.99
CA PHE A 46 -10.04 -1.19 3.75
C PHE A 46 -8.76 -1.89 4.17
N SER A 47 -8.84 -3.09 4.76
CA SER A 47 -7.67 -3.86 5.20
C SER A 47 -6.75 -4.25 4.05
N ILE A 48 -7.32 -4.67 2.91
CA ILE A 48 -6.55 -5.01 1.70
C ILE A 48 -5.81 -3.78 1.16
N GLY A 49 -6.39 -2.58 1.25
CA GLY A 49 -5.70 -1.34 0.89
C GLY A 49 -4.70 -0.86 1.94
N ALA A 50 -4.98 -1.04 3.23
CA ALA A 50 -4.15 -0.54 4.31
C ALA A 50 -2.81 -1.29 4.43
N LEU A 51 -2.83 -2.63 4.27
CA LEU A 51 -1.65 -3.47 4.40
C LEU A 51 -0.50 -3.05 3.46
N PRO A 52 -0.70 -2.94 2.13
CA PRO A 52 0.34 -2.45 1.21
C PRO A 52 0.84 -1.06 1.57
N MET A 53 -0.04 -0.18 2.04
CA MET A 53 0.31 1.19 2.42
C MET A 53 1.30 1.20 3.59
N ILE A 54 1.06 0.38 4.62
CA ILE A 54 1.93 0.23 5.79
C ILE A 54 3.27 -0.40 5.36
N THR A 55 3.23 -1.47 4.56
CA THR A 55 4.43 -2.15 4.06
C THR A 55 5.32 -1.20 3.26
N LEU A 56 4.75 -0.38 2.37
CA LEU A 56 5.49 0.58 1.56
C LEU A 56 6.17 1.66 2.42
N VAL A 57 5.45 2.20 3.41
CA VAL A 57 6.02 3.25 4.28
C VAL A 57 7.11 2.67 5.18
N ILE A 58 6.82 1.60 5.93
CA ILE A 58 7.80 1.02 6.86
C ILE A 58 8.99 0.46 6.09
N GLY A 59 8.76 -0.30 5.02
CA GLY A 59 9.83 -0.87 4.21
C GLY A 59 10.70 0.21 3.55
N GLY A 60 10.09 1.30 3.06
CA GLY A 60 10.84 2.43 2.51
C GLY A 60 11.67 3.16 3.56
N MET A 61 11.16 3.35 4.78
CA MET A 61 11.93 3.96 5.89
C MET A 61 13.11 3.07 6.30
N VAL A 62 12.89 1.76 6.44
CA VAL A 62 13.94 0.80 6.76
C VAL A 62 15.01 0.79 5.67
N GLY A 63 14.62 0.72 4.40
CA GLY A 63 15.56 0.80 3.28
C GLY A 63 16.36 2.10 3.24
N ALA A 64 15.74 3.23 3.59
CA ALA A 64 16.42 4.51 3.67
C ALA A 64 17.48 4.53 4.77
N VAL A 65 17.16 4.04 5.97
CA VAL A 65 18.11 3.95 7.09
C VAL A 65 19.27 3.02 6.75
N LEU A 66 19.00 1.85 6.17
CA LEU A 66 20.04 0.90 5.76
C LEU A 66 21.00 1.46 4.71
N ARG A 67 20.54 2.42 3.88
CA ARG A 67 21.37 3.11 2.88
C ARG A 67 22.24 4.22 3.47
N MET A 68 21.96 4.67 4.68
CA MET A 68 22.72 5.71 5.39
C MET A 68 23.83 5.12 6.28
N LEU A 69 23.80 3.81 6.53
CA LEU A 69 24.81 3.05 7.24
C LEU A 69 25.84 2.49 6.25
#